data_AF-A0A947AFI9-F1
#
_entry.id   AF-A0A947AFI9-F1
#
_cell.length_a   1.000
_cell.length_b   1.000
_cell.length_c   1.000
_cell.angle_alpha   90.00
_cell.angle_beta   90.00
_cell.angle_gamma   90.00
#
_symmetry.space_group_name_H-M   'P 1'
#
loop_
_entity.id
_entity.type
_entity.pdbx_description
1 polymer ?
#
loop_
_entity_poly.entity_id
_entity_poly.type
_entity_poly.pdbx_seq_one_letter_code
_entity_poly.pdbx_strand_id
1 'polypeptide(L)'
;MPRKRKKTVSFDAMVKFFMSTYDIPTKKDISRLMDRIDRVEKLIRTTAHSRKKQVISRNSIRGKGPKERVVATASDEVFNVIKRFNNGVGFPDIQDRTGFGDKKIRNIIFRLNKLGKIRRKKRGVYIAV
;
A
#
# COMPACT_ATOMS: atom_id res chain seq x y z
N MET A 1 42.52 23.02 44.81
CA MET A 1 41.39 22.85 43.87
C MET A 1 41.68 23.60 42.57
N PRO A 2 41.78 22.95 41.40
CA PRO A 2 42.02 23.66 40.15
C PRO A 2 40.72 24.29 39.64
N ARG A 3 40.70 25.62 39.48
CA ARG A 3 39.57 26.37 38.91
C ARG A 3 39.36 25.96 37.46
N LYS A 4 38.24 25.31 37.14
CA LYS A 4 37.83 24.98 35.76
C LYS A 4 37.71 26.28 34.96
N ARG A 5 38.61 26.50 34.00
CA ARG A 5 38.54 27.65 33.07
C ARG A 5 37.22 27.55 32.29
N LYS A 6 36.31 28.52 32.49
CA LYS A 6 35.09 28.63 31.70
C LYS A 6 35.51 28.81 30.23
N LYS A 7 35.10 27.88 29.36
CA LYS A 7 35.40 27.96 27.92
C LYS A 7 34.73 29.24 27.41
N THR A 8 35.54 30.20 26.95
CA THR A 8 35.05 31.41 26.31
C THR A 8 34.25 31.02 25.07
N VAL A 9 33.12 31.69 24.84
CA VAL A 9 32.28 31.44 23.67
C VAL A 9 33.13 31.66 22.41
N SER A 10 33.26 30.65 21.56
CA SER A 10 34.07 30.74 20.36
C SER A 10 33.44 31.72 19.37
N PHE A 11 34.28 32.47 18.64
CA PHE A 11 33.83 33.41 17.62
C PHE A 11 32.90 32.74 16.58
N ASP A 12 33.25 31.52 16.15
CA ASP A 12 32.42 30.71 15.26
C ASP A 12 31.02 30.41 15.84
N ALA A 13 30.89 30.23 17.15
CA ALA A 13 29.58 30.06 17.79
C ALA A 13 28.77 31.37 17.78
N MET A 14 29.41 32.52 17.96
CA MET A 14 28.75 33.83 17.85
C MET A 14 28.30 34.12 16.42
N VAL A 15 29.12 33.79 15.41
CA VAL A 15 28.76 33.95 14.00
C VAL A 15 27.61 33.02 13.62
N LYS A 16 27.61 31.76 14.06
CA LYS A 16 26.49 30.84 13.84
C LYS A 16 25.21 31.30 14.51
N PHE A 17 25.31 31.83 15.73
CA PHE A 17 24.16 32.38 16.45
C PHE A 17 23.60 33.63 15.77
N PHE A 18 24.47 34.50 15.25
CA PHE A 18 24.08 35.65 14.44
C PHE A 18 23.34 35.19 13.17
N MET A 19 23.91 34.25 12.41
CA MET A 19 23.26 33.73 11.21
C MET A 19 21.88 33.12 11.51
N SER A 20 21.73 32.41 12.63
CA SER A 20 20.42 31.86 13.03
C SER A 20 19.42 32.92 13.51
N THR A 21 19.90 34.02 14.12
CA THR A 21 19.01 35.08 14.65
C THR A 21 18.45 35.96 13.53
N TYR A 22 19.18 36.10 12.42
CA TYR A 22 18.76 36.88 11.24
C TYR A 22 18.18 36.01 10.11
N ASP A 23 17.84 34.74 10.40
CA ASP A 23 17.31 33.78 9.42
C ASP A 23 18.19 33.64 8.16
N ILE A 24 19.51 33.84 8.28
CA ILE A 24 20.45 33.75 7.17
C ILE A 24 20.80 32.28 6.95
N PRO A 25 20.38 31.65 5.84
CA PRO A 25 20.63 30.24 5.61
C PRO A 25 22.12 29.98 5.38
N THR A 26 22.67 28.98 6.07
CA THR A 26 24.05 28.55 5.83
C THR A 26 24.15 27.67 4.59
N LYS A 27 25.35 27.55 4.00
CA LYS A 27 25.61 26.62 2.88
C LYS A 27 25.15 25.19 3.19
N LYS A 28 25.28 24.75 4.46
CA LYS A 28 24.88 23.42 4.91
C LYS A 28 23.36 23.23 4.87
N ASP A 29 22.60 24.27 5.19
CA ASP A 29 21.13 24.21 5.19
C ASP A 29 20.59 24.15 3.76
N ILE A 30 21.23 24.87 2.83
CA ILE A 30 20.94 24.77 1.39
C ILE A 30 21.24 23.36 0.87
N SER A 31 22.40 22.77 1.23
CA SER A 31 22.72 21.39 0.83
C SER A 31 21.69 20.38 1.36
N ARG A 32 21.28 20.52 2.62
CA ARG A 32 20.23 19.66 3.21
C ARG A 32 18.89 19.81 2.51
N LEU A 33 18.57 21.01 2.04
CA LEU A 33 17.34 21.25 1.28
C LEU A 33 17.39 20.53 -0.07
N MET A 34 18.52 20.62 -0.77
CA MET A 34 18.74 19.89 -2.03
C MET A 34 18.62 18.37 -1.84
N ASP A 35 19.28 17.81 -0.83
CA ASP A 35 19.19 16.37 -0.53
C ASP A 35 17.76 15.91 -0.25
N ARG A 36 16.95 16.76 0.41
CA ARG A 36 15.54 16.49 0.68
C ARG A 36 14.70 16.55 -0.59
N ILE A 37 14.96 17.52 -1.46
CA ILE A 37 14.29 17.66 -2.76
C ILE A 37 14.59 16.44 -3.64
N ASP A 38 15.85 16.01 -3.73
CA ASP A 38 16.25 14.83 -4.50
C ASP A 38 15.58 13.55 -3.99
N ARG A 39 15.47 13.41 -2.66
CA ARG A 39 14.76 12.29 -2.04
C ARG A 39 13.27 12.30 -2.39
N VAL A 40 12.63 13.46 -2.34
CA VAL A 40 11.22 13.62 -2.72
C VAL A 40 11.04 13.32 -4.20
N GLU A 41 11.92 13.80 -5.06
CA GLU A 41 11.90 13.49 -6.49
C GLU A 41 12.00 11.99 -6.72
N LYS A 42 12.92 11.29 -6.05
CA LYS A 42 13.06 9.83 -6.15
C LYS A 42 11.80 9.09 -5.69
N LEU A 43 11.16 9.54 -4.61
CA LEU A 43 9.90 8.96 -4.13
C LEU A 43 8.74 9.22 -5.09
N ILE A 44 8.66 10.42 -5.68
CA ILE A 44 7.63 10.73 -6.69
C ILE A 44 7.87 9.91 -7.96
N ARG A 45 9.12 9.78 -8.42
CA ARG A 45 9.46 8.94 -9.57
C ARG A 45 9.09 7.49 -9.28
N THR A 46 9.51 6.90 -8.17
CA THR A 46 9.18 5.50 -7.84
C THR A 46 7.66 5.27 -7.71
N THR A 47 6.92 6.19 -7.09
CA THR A 47 5.45 6.08 -7.00
C THR A 47 4.76 6.28 -8.35
N ALA A 48 5.22 7.19 -9.20
CA ALA A 48 4.71 7.38 -10.56
C ALA A 48 4.99 6.16 -11.46
N HIS A 49 6.16 5.54 -11.34
CA HIS A 49 6.50 4.29 -12.04
C HIS A 49 5.70 3.09 -11.49
N SER A 50 5.44 3.04 -10.18
CA SER A 50 4.54 2.05 -9.57
C SER A 50 3.10 2.22 -10.04
N ARG A 51 2.61 3.45 -10.19
CA ARG A 51 1.29 3.74 -10.75
C ARG A 51 1.21 3.39 -12.23
N LYS A 52 2.24 3.68 -13.04
CA LYS A 52 2.32 3.19 -14.43
C LYS A 52 2.35 1.67 -14.51
N LYS A 53 3.09 0.97 -13.64
CA LYS A 53 3.09 -0.50 -13.58
C LYS A 53 1.73 -1.06 -13.14
N GLN A 54 1.02 -0.39 -12.23
CA GLN A 54 -0.35 -0.76 -11.85
C GLN A 54 -1.37 -0.51 -12.98
N VAL A 55 -1.26 0.58 -13.74
CA VAL A 55 -2.16 0.88 -14.86
C VAL A 55 -1.88 -0.03 -16.07
N ILE A 56 -0.60 -0.32 -16.36
CA ILE A 56 -0.22 -1.31 -17.37
C ILE A 56 -0.67 -2.71 -16.94
N SER A 57 -0.55 -3.08 -15.65
CA SER A 57 -1.10 -4.35 -15.14
C SER A 57 -2.63 -4.42 -15.19
N ARG A 58 -3.33 -3.29 -15.05
CA ARG A 58 -4.80 -3.23 -15.19
C ARG A 58 -5.25 -3.31 -16.65
N ASN A 59 -4.48 -2.74 -17.59
CA ASN A 59 -4.78 -2.84 -19.02
C ASN A 59 -4.32 -4.16 -19.66
N SER A 60 -3.29 -4.82 -19.12
CA SER A 60 -2.85 -6.16 -19.57
C SER A 60 -3.79 -7.28 -19.12
N ILE A 61 -4.62 -7.08 -18.08
CA ILE A 61 -5.67 -8.05 -17.69
C ILE A 61 -6.81 -8.13 -18.72
N ARG A 62 -6.91 -7.19 -19.67
CA ARG A 62 -7.86 -7.28 -20.80
C ARG A 62 -7.30 -7.97 -22.05
N GLY A 63 -6.04 -8.38 -22.06
CA GLY A 63 -5.42 -8.95 -23.26
C GLY A 63 -4.47 -10.08 -22.93
N LYS A 64 -4.99 -11.31 -22.99
CA LYS A 64 -4.32 -12.59 -23.34
C LYS A 64 -3.06 -12.94 -22.52
N GLY A 65 -3.17 -14.01 -21.74
CA GLY A 65 -2.23 -14.40 -20.67
C GLY A 65 -0.77 -14.64 -21.07
N PRO A 66 0.07 -14.83 -20.05
CA PRO A 66 0.58 -16.18 -19.79
C PRO A 66 0.39 -16.61 -18.33
N LYS A 67 0.51 -17.92 -18.10
CA LYS A 67 0.37 -18.61 -16.80
C LYS A 67 1.42 -18.12 -15.80
N GLU A 68 1.16 -16.98 -15.18
CA GLU A 68 1.96 -16.48 -14.07
C GLU A 68 1.23 -16.86 -12.78
N ARG A 69 1.96 -17.44 -11.83
CA ARG A 69 1.44 -17.98 -10.57
C ARG A 69 0.65 -16.88 -9.85
N VAL A 70 -0.66 -16.87 -10.06
CA VAL A 70 -1.59 -15.96 -9.39
C VAL A 70 -1.47 -16.30 -7.92
N VAL A 71 -0.80 -15.44 -7.16
CA VAL A 71 -0.93 -15.44 -5.71
C VAL A 71 -2.42 -15.25 -5.47
N ALA A 72 -3.11 -16.35 -5.15
CA ALA A 72 -4.56 -16.37 -5.09
C ALA A 72 -4.98 -15.32 -4.08
N THR A 73 -5.66 -14.27 -4.54
CA THR A 73 -6.17 -13.29 -3.59
C THR A 73 -7.26 -13.96 -2.78
N ALA A 74 -7.48 -13.51 -1.54
CA ALA A 74 -8.59 -14.04 -0.72
C ALA A 74 -9.95 -14.00 -1.45
N SER A 75 -10.13 -13.06 -2.40
CA SER A 75 -11.32 -13.01 -3.26
C SER A 75 -11.37 -14.15 -4.28
N ASP A 76 -10.22 -14.51 -4.85
CA ASP A 76 -10.12 -15.60 -5.83
C ASP A 76 -10.28 -16.96 -5.16
N GLU A 77 -9.78 -17.13 -3.93
CA GLU A 77 -9.99 -18.35 -3.15
C GLU A 77 -11.47 -18.61 -2.87
N VAL A 78 -12.20 -17.60 -2.38
CA VAL A 78 -13.66 -17.69 -2.16
C VAL A 78 -14.39 -17.95 -3.47
N PHE A 79 -14.02 -17.24 -4.55
CA PHE A 79 -14.63 -17.46 -5.86
C PHE A 79 -14.39 -18.89 -6.38
N ASN A 80 -13.18 -19.42 -6.21
CA ASN A 80 -12.84 -20.78 -6.59
C ASN A 80 -13.62 -21.82 -5.79
N VAL A 81 -13.86 -21.57 -4.50
CA VAL A 81 -14.75 -22.42 -3.70
C VAL A 81 -16.16 -22.40 -4.28
N ILE A 82 -16.74 -21.23 -4.52
CA ILE A 82 -18.10 -21.10 -5.09
C ILE A 82 -18.19 -21.75 -6.47
N LYS A 83 -17.16 -21.58 -7.32
CA LYS A 83 -17.10 -22.16 -8.67
C LYS A 83 -17.05 -23.69 -8.67
N ARG A 84 -16.49 -24.32 -7.64
CA ARG A 84 -16.45 -25.79 -7.52
C ARG A 84 -17.82 -26.41 -7.25
N PHE A 85 -18.79 -25.63 -6.78
CA PHE A 85 -20.13 -26.11 -6.45
C PHE A 85 -21.16 -25.63 -7.47
N ASN A 86 -21.50 -26.49 -8.44
CA ASN A 86 -22.50 -26.19 -9.47
C ASN A 86 -23.91 -25.97 -8.89
N ASN A 87 -24.24 -26.56 -7.73
CA ASN A 87 -25.54 -26.43 -7.08
C ASN A 87 -25.65 -25.20 -6.15
N GLY A 88 -24.53 -24.48 -5.98
CA GLY A 88 -24.37 -23.40 -5.02
C GLY A 88 -23.76 -23.85 -3.71
N VAL A 89 -23.17 -22.89 -3.02
CA VAL A 89 -22.46 -23.11 -1.75
C VAL A 89 -23.04 -22.23 -0.65
N GLY A 90 -23.19 -22.80 0.55
CA GLY A 90 -23.66 -22.08 1.72
C GLY A 90 -22.58 -21.18 2.32
N PHE A 91 -23.00 -20.15 3.06
CA PHE A 91 -22.07 -19.31 3.83
C PHE A 91 -21.18 -20.13 4.80
N PRO A 92 -21.71 -21.10 5.58
CA PRO A 92 -20.89 -21.93 6.47
C PRO A 92 -19.86 -22.76 5.69
N ASP A 93 -20.26 -23.35 4.57
CA ASP A 93 -19.35 -24.17 3.75
C ASP A 93 -18.19 -23.35 3.15
N ILE A 94 -18.43 -22.08 2.81
CA ILE A 94 -17.36 -21.16 2.37
C ILE A 94 -16.41 -20.89 3.54
N GLN A 95 -16.96 -20.69 4.74
CA GLN A 95 -16.18 -20.41 5.95
C GLN A 95 -15.28 -21.59 6.32
N ASP A 96 -15.81 -22.81 6.34
CA ASP A 96 -15.05 -24.02 6.69
C ASP A 96 -13.91 -24.27 5.70
N ARG A 97 -14.12 -23.98 4.41
CA ARG A 97 -13.10 -24.20 3.37
C ARG A 97 -12.04 -23.11 3.28
N THR A 98 -12.39 -21.88 3.65
CA THR A 98 -11.47 -20.72 3.50
C THR A 98 -10.83 -20.30 4.83
N GLY A 99 -11.41 -20.69 5.97
CA GLY A 99 -10.96 -20.25 7.29
C GLY A 99 -11.10 -18.74 7.52
N PHE A 100 -11.86 -18.04 6.67
CA PHE A 100 -12.03 -16.60 6.77
C PHE A 100 -13.14 -16.25 7.76
N GLY A 101 -12.92 -15.20 8.55
CA GLY A 101 -13.96 -14.68 9.44
C GLY A 101 -15.13 -14.07 8.68
N ASP A 102 -16.29 -14.05 9.33
CA ASP A 102 -17.59 -13.69 8.76
C ASP A 102 -17.59 -12.37 7.98
N LYS A 103 -16.99 -11.33 8.56
CA LYS A 103 -16.92 -9.99 7.96
C LYS A 103 -16.14 -10.03 6.64
N LYS A 104 -15.05 -10.79 6.59
CA LYS A 104 -14.18 -10.92 5.42
C LYS A 104 -14.93 -11.63 4.28
N ILE A 105 -15.62 -12.74 4.59
CA ILE A 105 -16.44 -13.48 3.63
C ILE A 105 -17.57 -12.61 3.10
N ARG A 106 -18.32 -11.92 3.96
CA ARG A 106 -19.42 -11.03 3.57
C ARG A 106 -18.94 -9.92 2.61
N ASN A 107 -17.80 -9.29 2.91
CA ASN A 107 -17.22 -8.27 2.05
C ASN A 107 -16.73 -8.83 0.71
N ILE A 108 -16.19 -10.05 0.68
CA ILE A 108 -15.76 -10.71 -0.55
C ILE A 108 -16.98 -11.06 -1.41
N ILE A 109 -18.01 -11.68 -0.83
CA ILE A 109 -19.27 -12.02 -1.52
C ILE A 109 -19.93 -10.77 -2.08
N PHE A 110 -19.99 -9.68 -1.30
CA PHE A 110 -20.53 -8.40 -1.77
C PHE A 110 -19.78 -7.89 -3.01
N ARG A 111 -18.43 -7.92 -2.98
CA ARG A 111 -17.62 -7.51 -4.12
C ARG A 111 -17.80 -8.44 -5.33
N LEU A 112 -17.82 -9.76 -5.11
CA LEU A 112 -18.00 -10.75 -6.19
C LEU A 112 -19.38 -10.61 -6.85
N ASN A 113 -20.43 -10.35 -6.07
CA ASN A 113 -21.77 -10.10 -6.57
C ASN A 113 -21.83 -8.78 -7.35
N LYS A 114 -21.21 -7.70 -6.82
CA LYS A 114 -21.09 -6.42 -7.52
C LYS A 114 -20.33 -6.53 -8.85
N LEU A 115 -19.34 -7.43 -8.93
CA LEU A 115 -18.60 -7.74 -10.16
C LEU A 115 -19.35 -8.69 -11.11
N GLY A 116 -20.51 -9.21 -10.72
CA GLY A 116 -21.31 -10.14 -11.53
C GLY A 116 -20.74 -11.56 -11.63
N LYS A 117 -19.69 -11.91 -10.86
CA LYS A 117 -19.05 -13.23 -10.88
C LYS A 117 -19.88 -14.31 -10.18
N ILE A 118 -20.73 -13.90 -9.23
CA ILE A 118 -21.61 -14.79 -8.49
C ILE A 118 -23.02 -14.20 -8.45
N ARG A 119 -24.01 -15.08 -8.29
CA ARG A 119 -25.40 -14.72 -8.01
C ARG A 119 -25.89 -15.42 -6.75
N ARG A 120 -26.85 -14.79 -6.10
CA ARG A 120 -27.52 -15.36 -4.93
C ARG A 120 -28.72 -16.18 -5.38
N LYS A 121 -28.70 -17.49 -5.14
CA LYS A 121 -29.85 -18.38 -5.44
C LYS A 121 -30.91 -18.30 -4.35
N LYS A 122 -30.48 -18.35 -3.08
CA LYS A 122 -31.34 -18.26 -1.88
C LYS A 122 -30.60 -17.51 -0.77
N ARG A 123 -31.29 -17.22 0.34
CA ARG A 123 -30.65 -16.58 1.50
C ARG A 123 -29.49 -17.47 2.00
N GLY A 124 -28.27 -16.96 1.89
CA GLY A 124 -27.06 -17.67 2.34
C GLY A 124 -26.47 -18.66 1.35
N VAL A 125 -27.03 -18.81 0.14
CA VAL A 125 -26.54 -19.74 -0.89
C VAL A 125 -26.16 -18.99 -2.17
N TYR A 126 -24.93 -19.19 -2.64
CA TYR A 126 -24.32 -18.47 -3.75
C TYR A 126 -23.87 -19.40 -4.87
N ILE A 127 -24.05 -18.99 -6.11
CA ILE A 127 -23.69 -19.74 -7.32
C ILE A 127 -22.77 -18.87 -8.19
N ALA A 128 -21.76 -19.47 -8.81
CA ALA A 128 -20.93 -18.79 -9.81
C ALA A 128 -21.69 -18.62 -11.13
N VAL A 129 -21.55 -17.46 -11.77
CA VAL A 129 -22.13 -17.15 -13.09
C VAL A 129 -21.05 -17.24 -14.14
#